data_AF-A0A957QL92-F1
#
_entry.id   AF-A0A957QL92-F1
#
_cell.length_a   1.000
_cell.length_b   1.000
_cell.length_c   1.000
_cell.angle_alpha   90.00
_cell.angle_beta   90.00
_cell.angle_gamma   90.00
#
_symmetry.space_group_name_H-M   'P 1'
#
loop_
_entity.id
_entity.type
_entity.pdbx_description
1 polymer ?
#
loop_
_entity_poly.entity_id
_entity_poly.type
_entity_poly.pdbx_seq_one_letter_code
_entity_poly.pdbx_strand_id
1 'polypeptide(L)'
;LHLRHIYGADVVQAIRTVLAAGPGTGRSYNISQDETVSLDGFLTMLAELTNTTLRLCPVDKAILNERNLIPDCSPFSDPWMSILDNQLSKTELGIRYTPLADYLERLVAHYRENPVAEPKGYERRQEELALAAALGWS
;
A
#
# COMPACT_ATOMS: atom_id res chain seq x y z
N LEU A 1 1.39 1.62 12.81
CA LEU A 1 0.47 1.98 11.71
C LEU A 1 -0.07 0.69 11.10
N HIS A 2 -1.38 0.59 10.86
CA HIS A 2 -2.00 -0.59 10.26
C HIS A 2 -2.45 -0.28 8.83
N LEU A 3 -2.34 -1.27 7.96
CA LEU A 3 -2.63 -1.20 6.54
C LEU A 3 -3.69 -2.24 6.18
N ARG A 4 -4.65 -1.80 5.38
CA ARG A 4 -5.64 -2.65 4.72
C ARG A 4 -5.89 -2.07 3.33
N HIS A 5 -4.94 -2.31 2.44
CA HIS A 5 -4.97 -1.82 1.07
C HIS A 5 -5.94 -2.64 0.23
N ILE A 6 -5.98 -2.32 -1.07
CA ILE A 6 -6.72 -3.11 -2.04
C ILE A 6 -5.88 -3.34 -3.29
N TYR A 7 -5.92 -4.56 -3.81
CA TYR A 7 -5.30 -4.89 -5.07
C TYR A 7 -6.12 -4.33 -6.24
N GLY A 8 -5.47 -3.60 -7.14
CA GLY A 8 -6.17 -2.94 -8.26
C GLY A 8 -6.98 -3.89 -9.14
N ALA A 9 -6.52 -5.13 -9.35
CA ALA A 9 -7.26 -6.10 -10.13
C ALA A 9 -8.58 -6.52 -9.45
N ASP A 10 -8.60 -6.60 -8.11
CA ASP A 10 -9.82 -6.89 -7.35
C ASP A 10 -10.81 -5.73 -7.43
N VAL A 11 -10.34 -4.47 -7.47
CA VAL A 11 -11.19 -3.29 -7.72
C VAL A 11 -11.85 -3.39 -9.08
N VAL A 12 -11.08 -3.68 -10.13
CA VAL A 12 -11.61 -3.84 -11.49
C VAL A 12 -12.63 -4.97 -11.52
N GLN A 13 -12.35 -6.10 -10.87
CA GLN A 13 -13.29 -7.20 -10.80
C GLN A 13 -14.57 -6.84 -10.04
N ALA A 14 -14.47 -6.11 -8.93
CA ALA A 14 -15.62 -5.61 -8.18
C ALA A 14 -16.53 -4.72 -9.04
N ILE A 15 -15.93 -3.76 -9.77
CA ILE A 15 -16.67 -2.88 -10.69
C ILE A 15 -17.38 -3.70 -11.77
N ARG A 16 -16.70 -4.66 -12.39
CA ARG A 16 -17.30 -5.54 -13.40
C ARG A 16 -18.48 -6.35 -12.83
N THR A 17 -18.36 -6.86 -11.61
CA THR A 17 -19.44 -7.58 -10.93
C THR A 17 -20.65 -6.68 -10.69
N VAL A 18 -20.44 -5.46 -10.19
CA VAL A 18 -21.53 -4.49 -9.96
C VAL A 18 -22.26 -4.16 -11.26
N LEU A 19 -21.52 -3.92 -12.34
CA LEU A 19 -22.10 -3.61 -13.65
C LEU A 19 -22.88 -4.79 -14.24
N ALA A 20 -22.43 -6.02 -14.01
CA ALA A 20 -23.06 -7.22 -14.57
C ALA A 20 -24.27 -7.70 -13.77
N ALA A 21 -24.24 -7.58 -12.43
CA ALA A 21 -25.23 -8.21 -11.58
C ALA A 21 -26.59 -7.50 -11.61
N GLY A 22 -26.63 -6.17 -11.70
CA GLY A 22 -27.86 -5.36 -11.61
C GLY A 22 -28.21 -4.80 -10.21
N PRO A 23 -28.15 -5.55 -9.08
CA PRO A 23 -28.61 -5.08 -7.77
C PRO A 23 -27.60 -4.21 -6.99
N GLY A 24 -26.47 -3.80 -7.59
CA GLY A 24 -25.56 -2.82 -6.98
C GLY A 24 -26.03 -1.36 -7.08
N THR A 25 -27.09 -1.10 -7.84
CA THR A 25 -27.60 0.26 -8.09
C THR A 25 -28.10 0.89 -6.80
N GLY A 26 -27.50 2.01 -6.39
CA GLY A 26 -27.88 2.75 -5.18
C GLY A 26 -27.27 2.24 -3.88
N ARG A 27 -26.30 1.32 -3.92
CA ARG A 27 -25.57 0.83 -2.73
C ARG A 27 -24.10 1.24 -2.78
N SER A 28 -23.51 1.36 -1.59
CA SER A 28 -22.09 1.64 -1.41
C SER A 28 -21.39 0.41 -0.84
N TYR A 29 -20.33 -0.04 -1.50
CA TYR A 29 -19.55 -1.19 -1.08
C TYR A 29 -18.12 -0.77 -0.80
N ASN A 30 -17.62 -1.12 0.38
CA ASN A 30 -16.20 -1.02 0.68
C ASN A 30 -15.46 -2.17 0.03
N ILE A 31 -14.41 -1.83 -0.71
CA ILE A 31 -13.51 -2.79 -1.34
C ILE A 31 -12.16 -2.69 -0.63
N SER A 32 -11.76 -3.77 0.03
CA SER A 32 -10.50 -3.86 0.78
C SER A 32 -10.05 -5.31 0.87
N GLN A 33 -8.74 -5.53 1.04
CA GLN A 33 -8.19 -6.87 1.32
C GLN A 33 -8.79 -7.45 2.62
N ASP A 34 -8.62 -8.75 2.87
CA ASP A 34 -9.12 -9.37 4.11
C ASP A 34 -8.15 -9.19 5.29
N GLU A 35 -6.85 -9.16 5.02
CA GLU A 35 -5.82 -9.04 6.06
C GLU A 35 -5.67 -7.60 6.55
N THR A 36 -5.38 -7.44 7.84
CA THR A 36 -4.90 -6.18 8.40
C THR A 36 -3.49 -6.41 8.89
N VAL A 37 -2.53 -5.69 8.32
CA VAL A 37 -1.09 -5.86 8.63
C VAL A 37 -0.50 -4.57 9.19
N SER A 38 0.57 -4.67 9.98
CA SER A 38 1.35 -3.49 10.32
C SER A 38 2.16 -3.01 9.11
N LEU A 39 2.54 -1.72 9.08
CA LEU A 39 3.48 -1.21 8.07
C LEU A 39 4.79 -2.02 8.07
N ASP A 40 5.36 -2.29 9.23
CA ASP A 40 6.58 -3.09 9.37
C ASP A 40 6.40 -4.50 8.81
N GLY A 41 5.25 -5.14 9.06
CA GLY A 41 4.92 -6.44 8.50
C GLY A 41 4.79 -6.42 6.99
N PHE A 42 4.13 -5.39 6.44
CA PHE A 42 4.04 -5.15 5.00
C PHE A 42 5.42 -4.98 4.34
N LEU A 43 6.29 -4.14 4.91
CA LEU A 43 7.63 -3.90 4.40
C LEU A 43 8.53 -5.14 4.54
N THR A 44 8.33 -5.95 5.58
CA THR A 44 9.05 -7.21 5.78
C THR A 44 8.70 -8.21 4.67
N MET A 45 7.41 -8.38 4.35
CA MET A 45 6.99 -9.25 3.23
C MET A 45 7.61 -8.80 1.89
N LEU A 46 7.67 -7.49 1.63
CA LEU A 46 8.33 -6.95 0.43
C LEU A 46 9.84 -7.23 0.41
N ALA A 47 10.51 -7.07 1.54
CA ALA A 47 11.95 -7.34 1.66
C ALA A 47 12.27 -8.82 1.39
N GLU A 48 11.46 -9.73 1.94
CA GLU A 48 11.54 -11.17 1.68
C GLU A 48 11.34 -11.49 0.19
N LEU A 49 10.26 -10.99 -0.42
CA LEU A 49 9.97 -11.21 -1.84
C LEU A 49 11.06 -10.67 -2.77
N THR A 50 11.73 -9.59 -2.36
CA THR A 50 12.81 -8.94 -3.13
C THR A 50 14.20 -9.47 -2.82
N ASN A 51 14.35 -10.39 -1.86
CA ASN A 51 15.64 -10.83 -1.30
C ASN A 51 16.52 -9.65 -0.85
N THR A 52 15.92 -8.66 -0.19
CA THR A 52 16.62 -7.50 0.35
C THR A 52 16.56 -7.46 1.88
N THR A 53 17.53 -6.81 2.51
CA THR A 53 17.48 -6.57 3.95
C THR A 53 16.64 -5.34 4.24
N LEU A 54 15.55 -5.50 5.01
CA LEU A 54 14.76 -4.37 5.45
C LEU A 54 15.56 -3.52 6.45
N ARG A 55 15.74 -2.24 6.13
CA ARG A 55 16.37 -1.26 7.02
C ARG A 55 15.41 -0.09 7.24
N LEU A 56 14.93 0.08 8.46
CA LEU A 56 14.00 1.14 8.83
C LEU A 56 14.72 2.22 9.64
N CYS A 57 14.36 3.49 9.39
CA CYS A 57 14.78 4.64 10.19
C CYS A 57 13.50 5.31 10.71
N PRO A 58 13.15 5.16 12.00
CA PRO A 58 12.00 5.85 12.56
C PRO A 58 12.29 7.35 12.65
N VAL A 59 11.44 8.17 12.03
CA VAL A 59 11.55 9.64 12.05
C VAL A 59 10.25 10.24 12.57
N ASP A 60 10.35 11.25 13.42
CA ASP A 60 9.18 11.98 13.89
C ASP A 60 8.44 12.64 12.72
N LYS A 61 7.12 12.46 12.66
CA LYS A 61 6.26 13.06 11.64
C LYS A 61 6.35 14.59 11.63
N ALA A 62 6.56 15.23 12.78
CA ALA A 62 6.74 16.68 12.86
C ALA A 62 7.95 17.15 12.02
N ILE A 63 9.08 16.44 12.13
CA ILE A 63 10.30 16.73 11.36
C ILE A 63 10.05 16.56 9.86
N LEU A 64 9.33 15.51 9.47
CA LEU A 64 9.01 15.25 8.06
C LEU A 64 8.08 16.33 7.48
N ASN A 65 7.10 16.80 8.26
CA ASN A 65 6.20 17.90 7.88
C ASN A 65 6.94 19.23 7.73
N GLU A 66 7.78 19.59 8.70
CA GLU A 66 8.57 20.83 8.68
C GLU A 66 9.47 20.91 7.44
N ARG A 67 9.94 19.75 6.96
CA ARG A 67 10.79 19.63 5.76
C ARG A 67 10.02 19.38 4.47
N ASN A 68 8.68 19.31 4.55
CA ASN A 68 7.78 18.97 3.44
C ASN A 68 8.18 17.68 2.72
N LEU A 69 8.59 16.64 3.47
CA LEU A 69 9.02 15.35 2.90
C LEU A 69 7.88 14.35 2.75
N ILE A 70 6.76 14.53 3.47
CA ILE A 70 5.54 13.75 3.24
C ILE A 70 4.62 14.46 2.24
N PRO A 71 3.88 13.71 1.39
CA PRO A 71 3.76 12.25 1.40
C PRO A 71 4.85 11.49 0.64
N ASP A 72 5.75 12.16 -0.08
CA ASP A 72 6.69 11.52 -1.01
C ASP A 72 7.56 10.44 -0.35
N CYS A 73 8.14 10.74 0.82
CA CYS A 73 9.01 9.79 1.54
C CYS A 73 8.23 8.70 2.31
N SER A 74 6.92 8.88 2.50
CA SER A 74 6.06 7.95 3.24
C SER A 74 4.60 8.07 2.77
N PRO A 75 4.20 7.28 1.76
CA PRO A 75 2.83 7.29 1.25
C PRO A 75 1.81 6.73 2.26
N PHE A 76 2.27 6.24 3.41
CA PHE A 76 1.44 5.69 4.48
C PHE A 76 1.14 6.73 5.58
N SER A 77 1.68 7.95 5.50
CA SER A 77 1.57 8.94 6.57
C SER A 77 0.37 9.89 6.46
N ASP A 78 -0.55 9.63 5.54
CA ASP A 78 -1.78 10.42 5.38
C ASP A 78 -2.64 10.36 6.66
N PRO A 79 -3.20 11.49 7.14
CA PRO A 79 -4.16 11.50 8.24
C PRO A 79 -5.39 10.60 8.03
N TRP A 80 -5.77 10.29 6.78
CA TRP A 80 -6.99 9.54 6.45
C TRP A 80 -6.74 8.11 5.95
N MET A 81 -5.95 7.32 6.68
CA MET A 81 -5.89 5.87 6.42
C MET A 81 -7.04 5.13 7.10
N SER A 82 -8.07 4.81 6.30
CA SER A 82 -9.22 4.04 6.75
C SER A 82 -8.99 2.53 6.63
N ILE A 83 -9.34 1.79 7.68
CA ILE A 83 -9.42 0.32 7.66
C ILE A 83 -10.88 -0.02 7.40
N LEU A 84 -11.20 -0.31 6.13
CA LEU A 84 -12.58 -0.50 5.70
C LEU A 84 -13.04 -1.95 5.95
N ASP A 85 -14.28 -2.10 6.45
CA ASP A 85 -14.96 -3.39 6.51
C ASP A 85 -15.52 -3.78 5.14
N ASN A 86 -15.08 -4.91 4.61
CA ASN A 86 -15.47 -5.44 3.30
C ASN A 86 -16.60 -6.49 3.36
N GLN A 87 -17.21 -6.77 4.52
CA GLN A 87 -18.22 -7.83 4.65
C GLN A 87 -19.35 -7.73 3.62
N LEU A 88 -19.91 -6.53 3.41
CA LEU A 88 -21.02 -6.32 2.48
C LEU A 88 -20.67 -6.69 1.02
N SER A 89 -19.46 -6.38 0.60
CA SER A 89 -18.97 -6.72 -0.75
C SER A 89 -18.81 -8.23 -0.94
N LYS A 90 -18.48 -8.96 0.12
CA LYS A 90 -18.36 -10.43 0.08
C LYS A 90 -19.72 -11.10 0.08
N THR A 91 -20.63 -10.64 0.93
CA THR A 91 -21.94 -11.26 1.12
C THR A 91 -22.90 -10.98 -0.04
N GLU A 92 -22.92 -9.75 -0.56
CA GLU A 92 -23.90 -9.35 -1.58
C GLU A 92 -23.38 -9.45 -3.00
N LEU A 93 -22.09 -9.16 -3.22
CA LEU A 93 -21.47 -9.22 -4.55
C LEU A 93 -20.69 -10.51 -4.77
N GLY A 94 -20.57 -11.37 -3.75
CA GLY A 94 -19.81 -12.63 -3.85
C GLY A 94 -18.32 -12.42 -4.08
N ILE A 95 -17.77 -11.24 -3.77
CA ILE A 95 -16.37 -10.93 -4.03
C ILE A 95 -15.47 -11.81 -3.17
N ARG A 96 -14.39 -12.30 -3.81
CA ARG A 96 -13.28 -12.96 -3.15
C ARG A 96 -12.03 -12.14 -3.42
N TYR A 97 -11.43 -11.63 -2.35
CA TYR A 97 -10.23 -10.83 -2.44
C TYR A 97 -9.00 -11.70 -2.63
N THR A 98 -8.08 -11.22 -3.45
CA THR A 98 -6.78 -11.86 -3.63
C THR A 98 -5.97 -11.69 -2.34
N PRO A 99 -5.41 -12.77 -1.76
CA PRO A 99 -4.57 -12.66 -0.57
C PRO A 99 -3.39 -11.72 -0.75
N LEU A 100 -2.99 -11.05 0.33
CA LEU A 100 -1.90 -10.07 0.32
C LEU A 100 -0.60 -10.63 -0.25
N ALA A 101 -0.19 -11.81 0.21
CA ALA A 101 1.03 -12.46 -0.24
C ALA A 101 1.00 -12.72 -1.76
N ASP A 102 -0.12 -13.25 -2.25
CA ASP A 102 -0.30 -13.62 -3.65
C ASP A 102 -0.22 -12.41 -4.58
N TYR A 103 -0.89 -11.30 -4.25
CA TYR A 103 -0.81 -10.12 -5.12
C TYR A 103 0.53 -9.38 -4.98
N LEU A 104 1.18 -9.40 -3.80
CA LEU A 104 2.50 -8.81 -3.64
C LEU A 104 3.54 -9.52 -4.50
N GLU A 105 3.50 -10.85 -4.56
CA GLU A 105 4.38 -11.62 -5.45
C GLU A 105 4.20 -11.20 -6.91
N ARG A 106 2.95 -11.05 -7.37
CA ARG A 106 2.64 -10.58 -8.73
C ARG A 106 3.14 -9.17 -9.00
N LEU A 107 3.00 -8.26 -8.04
CA LEU A 107 3.50 -6.89 -8.16
C LEU A 107 5.02 -6.86 -8.24
N VAL A 108 5.71 -7.61 -7.39
CA VAL A 108 7.18 -7.71 -7.42
C VAL A 108 7.66 -8.31 -8.73
N ALA A 109 7.02 -9.37 -9.22
CA ALA A 109 7.33 -9.95 -10.54
C ALA A 109 7.15 -8.92 -11.66
N HIS A 110 6.02 -8.20 -11.67
CA HIS A 110 5.75 -7.17 -12.66
C HIS A 110 6.83 -6.08 -12.70
N TYR A 111 7.24 -5.54 -11.55
CA TYR A 111 8.28 -4.49 -11.50
C TYR A 111 9.69 -5.01 -11.82
N ARG A 112 9.98 -6.31 -11.62
CA ARG A 112 11.22 -6.93 -12.10
C ARG A 112 11.26 -7.01 -13.63
N GLU A 113 10.13 -7.37 -14.24
CA GLU A 113 9.99 -7.49 -15.69
C GLU A 113 9.85 -6.12 -16.39
N ASN A 114 9.34 -5.12 -15.67
CA ASN A 114 9.05 -3.78 -16.18
C ASN A 114 9.72 -2.72 -15.27
N PRO A 115 11.06 -2.60 -15.31
CA PRO A 115 11.77 -1.66 -14.46
C PRO A 115 11.40 -0.21 -14.79
N VAL A 116 11.12 0.58 -13.77
CA VAL A 116 10.88 2.01 -13.88
C VAL A 116 12.20 2.74 -13.62
N ALA A 117 12.58 3.68 -14.50
CA ALA A 117 13.89 4.35 -14.44
C ALA A 117 14.08 5.16 -13.15
N GLU A 118 13.04 5.84 -12.68
CA GLU A 118 13.05 6.60 -11.43
C GLU A 118 11.71 6.43 -10.71
N PRO A 119 11.68 5.94 -9.46
CA PRO A 119 10.47 5.90 -8.66
C PRO A 119 9.94 7.33 -8.44
N LYS A 120 8.64 7.53 -8.65
CA LYS A 120 7.99 8.79 -8.25
C LYS A 120 8.16 9.01 -6.74
N GLY A 121 8.45 10.23 -6.33
CA GLY A 121 8.72 10.58 -4.93
C GLY A 121 10.21 10.52 -4.55
N TYR A 122 11.10 10.09 -5.45
CA TYR A 122 12.54 10.04 -5.19
C TYR A 122 13.29 11.32 -5.61
N GLU A 123 12.57 12.35 -6.06
CA GLU A 123 13.14 13.63 -6.51
C GLU A 123 13.99 14.30 -5.40
N ARG A 124 13.60 14.09 -4.14
CA ARG A 124 14.27 14.63 -2.95
C ARG A 124 14.99 13.55 -2.12
N ARG A 125 15.30 12.39 -2.72
CA ARG A 125 15.88 11.24 -2.02
C ARG A 125 17.19 11.57 -1.29
N GLN A 126 18.00 12.48 -1.84
CA GLN A 126 19.24 12.92 -1.18
C GLN A 126 18.97 13.65 0.15
N GLU A 127 17.90 14.45 0.23
CA GLU A 127 17.50 15.15 1.46
C GLU A 127 17.01 14.16 2.53
N GLU A 128 16.26 13.13 2.12
CA GLU A 128 15.81 12.05 3.01
C GLU A 128 16.99 11.28 3.60
N LEU A 129 17.98 10.92 2.76
CA LEU A 129 19.17 10.21 3.21
C LEU A 129 20.04 11.06 4.14
N ALA A 130 20.17 12.36 3.86
CA ALA A 130 20.88 13.28 4.73
C ALA A 130 20.22 13.42 6.11
N LEU A 131 18.87 13.46 6.15
CA LEU A 131 18.11 13.44 7.40
C LEU A 131 18.35 12.13 8.17
N ALA A 132 18.26 10.98 7.51
CA ALA A 132 18.51 9.69 8.13
C ALA A 132 19.94 9.59 8.71
N ALA A 133 20.95 10.04 7.95
CA ALA A 133 22.34 10.07 8.41
C ALA A 133 22.53 10.99 9.63
N ALA A 134 21.87 12.17 9.65
CA ALA A 134 21.90 13.07 10.79
C ALA A 134 21.26 12.48 12.07
N LEU A 135 20.34 11.51 11.91
CA LEU A 135 19.74 10.73 12.99
C LEU A 135 20.58 9.52 13.40
N GLY A 136 21.79 9.36 12.85
CA GLY A 136 22.70 8.25 13.16
C GLY A 136 22.41 6.94 12.41
N TRP A 137 21.60 6.99 11.35
CA TRP A 137 21.31 5.83 10.50
C TRP A 137 22.41 5.65 9.44
N SER A 138 23.16 4.54 9.51
CA SER A 138 24.28 4.19 8.60
C SER A 138 24.02 2.90 7.85
#